data_AF-A0A1L0AGM6-F1
#
_entry.id   AF-A0A1L0AGM6-F1
#
_cell.length_a   1.000
_cell.length_b   1.000
_cell.length_c   1.000
_cell.angle_alpha   90.00
_cell.angle_beta   90.00
_cell.angle_gamma   90.00
#
_symmetry.space_group_name_H-M   'P 1'
#
loop_
_entity.id
_entity.type
_entity.pdbx_description
1 polymer ?
#
loop_
_entity_poly.entity_id
_entity_poly.type
_entity_poly.pdbx_seq_one_letter_code
_entity_poly.pdbx_strand_id
1 'polypeptide(L)' 'MSVADIDSVHQKLTNLNLQPSKVKCLQWEDRLLAKFFFISDPDGYKIEFIERKGRYV' A
#
# COMPACT_ATOMS: atom_id res chain seq x y z
N MET A 1 -4.18 4.82 4.96
CA MET A 1 -3.14 5.86 4.76
C MET A 1 -2.80 5.96 3.29
N SER A 2 -2.76 7.19 2.76
CA SER A 2 -2.32 7.43 1.38
C SER A 2 -0.81 7.67 1.34
N VAL A 3 -0.06 7.06 0.41
CA VAL A 3 1.41 7.19 0.29
C VAL A 3 1.83 7.47 -1.16
N ALA A 4 2.95 8.19 -1.35
CA ALA A 4 3.41 8.55 -2.70
C ALA A 4 3.99 7.36 -3.48
N ASP A 5 4.71 6.47 -2.79
CA ASP A 5 5.31 5.28 -3.38
C ASP A 5 5.05 4.09 -2.45
N ILE A 6 4.22 3.15 -2.91
CA ILE A 6 3.80 2.06 -2.04
C ILE A 6 4.88 0.99 -1.87
N ASP A 7 5.69 0.79 -2.89
CA ASP A 7 6.75 -0.22 -2.91
C ASP A 7 7.85 0.13 -1.88
N SER A 8 8.27 1.40 -1.82
CA SER A 8 9.23 1.89 -0.83
C SER A 8 8.70 1.75 0.60
N VAL A 9 7.42 2.06 0.81
CA VAL A 9 6.79 1.92 2.13
C VAL A 9 6.67 0.45 2.51
N HIS A 10 6.22 -0.41 1.58
CA HIS A 10 6.15 -1.86 1.80
C HIS A 10 7.51 -2.43 2.19
N GLN A 11 8.59 -2.10 1.46
CA GLN A 11 9.95 -2.54 1.81
C GLN A 11 10.37 -2.06 3.20
N LYS A 12 10.12 -0.79 3.54
CA LYS A 12 10.44 -0.25 4.85
C LYS A 12 9.71 -0.99 5.97
N LEU A 13 8.44 -1.31 5.77
CA LEU A 13 7.63 -2.04 6.75
C LEU A 13 8.06 -3.52 6.87
N THR A 14 8.43 -4.15 5.75
CA THR A 14 9.03 -5.49 5.77
C THR A 14 10.33 -5.50 6.59
N ASN A 15 11.20 -4.50 6.40
CA ASN A 15 12.43 -4.36 7.19
C ASN A 15 12.17 -4.09 8.68
N LEU A 16 11.01 -3.51 9.02
CA LEU A 16 10.58 -3.28 10.40
C LEU A 16 9.87 -4.50 11.03
N ASN A 17 9.85 -5.66 10.35
CA ASN A 17 9.14 -6.88 10.79
C ASN A 17 7.63 -6.69 11.00
N LEU A 18 7.01 -5.71 10.33
CA LEU A 18 5.58 -5.41 10.43
C LEU A 18 4.70 -6.28 9.52
N GLN A 19 5.27 -7.33 8.91
CA GLN A 19 4.55 -8.33 8.11
C GLN A 19 3.47 -7.75 7.18
N PRO A 20 3.81 -6.78 6.30
CA PRO A 20 2.85 -6.24 5.35
C PRO A 20 2.34 -7.34 4.41
N SER A 21 1.07 -7.25 4.05
CA SER A 21 0.45 -8.11 3.05
C SER A 21 1.03 -7.82 1.66
N LYS A 22 0.89 -8.76 0.73
CA LYS A 22 1.26 -8.54 -0.68
C LYS A 22 0.58 -7.30 -1.24
N VAL A 23 1.34 -6.49 -1.97
CA VAL A 23 0.82 -5.34 -2.72
C VAL A 23 -0.15 -5.83 -3.79
N LYS A 24 -1.36 -5.28 -3.77
CA LYS A 24 -2.40 -5.47 -4.77
C LYS A 24 -2.44 -4.27 -5.70
N CYS A 25 -2.59 -4.53 -6.99
CA CYS A 25 -2.72 -3.52 -8.02
C CYS A 25 -4.18 -3.47 -8.50
N LEU A 26 -4.77 -2.29 -8.47
CA LEU A 26 -6.05 -2.00 -9.10
C LEU A 26 -5.77 -1.55 -10.54
N GLN A 27 -6.17 -2.35 -11.52
CA GLN A 27 -6.08 -2.02 -12.93
C GLN A 27 -7.49 -1.90 -13.52
N TRP A 28 -7.69 -0.93 -14.39
CA TRP A 28 -8.94 -0.70 -15.10
C TRP A 28 -8.65 -0.32 -16.55
N GLU A 29 -9.19 -1.07 -17.50
CA GLU A 29 -9.04 -0.81 -18.95
C GLU A 29 -7.58 -0.51 -19.35
N ASP A 30 -6.67 -1.44 -19.03
CA ASP A 30 -5.22 -1.32 -19.27
C ASP A 30 -4.48 -0.21 -18.50
N ARG A 31 -5.17 0.52 -17.61
CA ARG A 31 -4.56 1.57 -16.78
C ARG A 31 -4.43 1.11 -15.33
N LEU A 32 -3.21 1.19 -14.80
CA LEU A 32 -2.97 1.05 -13.36
C LEU A 32 -3.62 2.25 -12.64
N LEU A 33 -4.71 2.02 -11.91
CA LEU A 33 -5.42 3.04 -11.14
C LEU A 33 -4.71 3.34 -9.83
N ALA A 34 -4.43 2.30 -9.04
CA ALA A 34 -3.84 2.43 -7.72
C ALA A 34 -3.13 1.14 -7.32
N LYS A 35 -2.23 1.24 -6.35
CA LYS A 35 -1.68 0.09 -5.63
C LYS A 35 -2.06 0.20 -4.17
N PHE A 36 -2.27 -0.91 -3.48
CA PHE A 36 -2.61 -0.93 -2.06
C PHE A 36 -2.13 -2.19 -1.37
N PHE A 37 -1.92 -2.15 -0.05
CA PHE A 37 -1.68 -3.34 0.78
C PHE A 37 -2.23 -3.12 2.19
N PHE A 38 -2.24 -4.18 2.99
CA PHE A 38 -2.71 -4.15 4.38
C PHE A 38 -1.60 -4.56 5.34
N ILE A 39 -1.59 -3.96 6.52
CA ILE A 39 -0.82 -4.44 7.67
C ILE A 39 -1.81 -4.95 8.71
N SER A 40 -1.50 -6.13 9.28
CA SER A 40 -2.18 -6.63 10.47
C SER A 40 -1.37 -6.22 11.70
N ASP A 41 -1.95 -5.36 12.51
CA ASP A 41 -1.40 -5.04 13.83
C ASP A 41 -1.68 -6.21 14.81
N PRO A 42 -0.77 -6.53 15.74
CA PRO A 42 -1.03 -7.51 16.80
C PRO A 42 -2.31 -7.21 17.62
N ASP A 43 -2.74 -5.95 17.69
CA ASP A 43 -4.00 -5.57 18.35
C ASP A 43 -5.26 -5.89 17.52
N GLY A 44 -5.12 -6.50 16.34
CA GLY A 44 -6.22 -6.94 15.48
C GLY A 44 -6.71 -5.89 14.49
N TYR A 45 -6.09 -4.71 14.45
CA TYR A 45 -6.41 -3.68 13.48
C TYR A 45 -5.76 -3.94 12.12
N LYS A 46 -6.51 -3.66 11.05
CA LYS A 46 -6.02 -3.71 9.68
C LYS A 46 -5.80 -2.30 9.18
N ILE A 47 -4.54 -1.95 8.94
CA ILE A 47 -4.18 -0.65 8.37
C ILE A 47 -4.09 -0.82 6.85
N GLU A 48 -4.95 -0.12 6.13
CA GLU A 48 -4.89 -0.05 4.66
C GLU A 48 -3.93 1.04 4.21
N PHE A 49 -3.00 0.69 3.31
CA PHE A 49 -2.12 1.61 2.62
C PHE A 49 -2.50 1.66 1.16
N ILE A 50 -2.68 2.87 0.61
CA ILE A 50 -3.03 3.09 -0.80
C ILE A 50 -2.08 4.12 -1.43
N GLU A 51 -1.62 3.83 -2.63
CA GLU A 51 -0.76 4.72 -3.41
C GLU A 51 -1.57 5.88 -3.98
N ARG A 52 -1.19 7.11 -3.64
CA ARG A 52 -1.70 8.31 -4.33
C ARG A 52 -0.90 8.52 -5.61
N LYS A 53 -1.49 8.19 -6.75
CA LYS A 53 -1.02 8.73 -8.02
C LYS A 53 -1.35 10.22 -8.04
N GLY A 54 -0.32 11.06 -7.93
CA GLY A 54 -0.41 12.53 -7.87
C GLY A 54 -0.95 13.19 -9.13
N ARG A 55 -2.18 12.86 -9.52
CA ARG A 55 -3.00 13.66 -10.44
C ARG A 55 -4.05 14.36 -9.59
N TYR A 56 -3.64 15.39 -8.87
CA TYR A 56 -4.42 16.59 -8.53
C TYR A 56 -3.46 17.50 -7.73
N VAL A 57 -2.85 18.44 -8.45
CA VAL A 57 -2.54 19.78 -7.96
C VAL A 57 -3.46 20.75 -8.69
#